data_AF-A0A6I9MKM2-F1
#
_entry.id   AF-A0A6I9MKM2-F1
#
_cell.length_a   1.000
_cell.length_b   1.000
_cell.length_c   1.000
_cell.angle_alpha   90.00
_cell.angle_beta   90.00
_cell.angle_gamma   90.00
#
_symmetry.space_group_name_H-M   'P 1'
#
loop_
_entity.id
_entity.type
_entity.pdbx_description
1 polymer ?
#
loop_
_entity_poly.entity_id
_entity_poly.type
_entity_poly.pdbx_seq_one_letter_code
_entity_poly.pdbx_strand_id
1 'polypeptide(L)'
;MPCLHKRLKKTKSEEEAFLEKARRIARENGKRLGLEGDADLNFLLVGGELIKIRSSSWKRNRFFKLQEDCKTLWYESHKTFRKNQTCKCQKDEKHDEAQALFF
;
A
#
# COMPACT_ATOMS: atom_id res chain seq x y z
N MET A 1 -1.35 -17.70 -11.57
CA MET A 1 -0.55 -16.51 -11.19
C MET A 1 -1.52 -15.42 -10.77
N PRO A 2 -1.62 -15.03 -9.49
CA PRO A 2 -2.68 -14.14 -9.05
C PRO A 2 -2.42 -12.75 -9.58
N CYS A 3 -3.38 -12.31 -10.39
CA CYS A 3 -3.52 -10.99 -10.98
C CYS A 3 -3.40 -9.90 -9.92
N LEU A 4 -2.86 -8.74 -10.33
CA LEU A 4 -2.95 -7.50 -9.56
C LEU A 4 -4.44 -7.23 -9.33
N HIS A 5 -4.94 -7.56 -8.14
CA HIS A 5 -6.30 -7.27 -7.73
C HIS A 5 -6.46 -5.74 -7.79
N LYS A 6 -7.18 -5.24 -8.80
CA LYS A 6 -7.61 -3.84 -8.84
C LYS A 6 -8.42 -3.64 -7.56
N ARG A 7 -7.89 -2.86 -6.61
CA ARG A 7 -8.69 -2.45 -5.45
C ARG A 7 -9.95 -1.79 -6.00
N LEU A 8 -11.11 -2.34 -5.67
CA LEU A 8 -12.37 -1.68 -5.92
C LEU A 8 -12.31 -0.29 -5.29
N LYS A 9 -12.66 0.73 -6.07
CA LYS A 9 -12.76 2.09 -5.56
C LYS A 9 -13.90 2.10 -4.56
N LYS A 10 -13.59 2.47 -3.32
CA LYS A 10 -14.61 2.60 -2.27
C LYS A 10 -15.53 3.77 -2.61
N THR A 11 -16.79 3.64 -2.22
CA THR A 11 -17.72 4.78 -2.22
C THR A 11 -17.35 5.75 -1.09
N LYS A 12 -17.84 7.00 -1.15
CA LYS A 12 -17.52 8.01 -0.13
C LYS A 12 -17.87 7.57 1.29
N SER A 13 -19.04 6.96 1.48
CA SER A 13 -19.48 6.45 2.78
C SER A 13 -18.61 5.31 3.31
N GLU A 14 -18.12 4.43 2.42
CA GLU A 14 -17.18 3.37 2.78
C GLU A 14 -15.78 3.90 3.14
N GLU A 15 -15.34 4.98 2.49
CA GLU A 15 -14.11 5.68 2.85
C GLU A 15 -14.24 6.35 4.22
N GLU A 16 -15.35 7.04 4.48
CA GLU A 16 -15.65 7.66 5.77
C GLU A 16 -15.70 6.63 6.90
N ALA A 17 -16.44 5.53 6.72
CA ALA A 17 -16.50 4.44 7.70
C ALA A 17 -15.11 3.81 7.95
N PHE A 18 -14.28 3.72 6.90
CA PHE A 18 -12.91 3.24 7.05
C PHE A 18 -12.03 4.21 7.84
N LEU A 19 -12.14 5.52 7.57
CA LEU A 19 -11.41 6.56 8.30
C LEU A 19 -11.86 6.64 9.77
N GLU A 20 -13.17 6.55 10.04
CA GLU A 20 -13.69 6.51 11.40
C GLU A 20 -13.15 5.29 12.17
N LYS A 21 -13.16 4.11 11.53
CA LYS A 21 -12.57 2.90 12.11
C LYS A 21 -11.08 3.07 12.39
N ALA A 22 -10.33 3.68 11.46
CA ALA A 22 -8.91 3.96 11.64
C ALA A 22 -8.67 4.92 12.83
N ARG A 23 -9.47 5.97 12.96
CA ARG A 23 -9.42 6.92 14.10
C ARG A 23 -9.75 6.24 15.44
N ARG A 24 -10.73 5.33 15.46
CA ARG A 24 -11.05 4.56 16.66
C ARG A 24 -9.87 3.69 17.08
N ILE A 25 -9.25 3.01 16.12
CA ILE A 25 -8.07 2.17 16.32
C ILE A 25 -6.88 3.02 16.80
N ALA A 26 -6.65 4.18 16.20
CA ALA A 26 -5.63 5.14 16.61
C ALA A 26 -5.72 5.50 18.09
N ARG A 27 -6.91 5.94 18.52
CA ARG A 27 -7.19 6.32 19.91
C ARG A 27 -6.98 5.15 20.87
N GLU A 28 -7.42 3.96 20.49
CA GLU A 28 -7.23 2.76 21.31
C GLU A 28 -5.75 2.38 21.43
N ASN A 29 -4.99 2.47 20.34
CA ASN A 29 -3.56 2.15 20.35
C ASN A 29 -2.75 3.15 21.15
N GLY A 30 -3.02 4.45 21.01
CA GLY A 30 -2.36 5.49 21.81
C GLY A 30 -2.51 5.25 23.31
N LYS A 31 -3.73 4.92 23.75
CA LYS A 31 -4.02 4.55 25.14
C LYS A 31 -3.32 3.26 25.56
N ARG A 32 -3.39 2.20 24.74
CA ARG A 32 -2.78 0.89 25.04
C ARG A 32 -1.26 0.95 25.12
N LEU A 33 -0.62 1.78 24.30
CA LEU A 33 0.82 1.91 24.25
C LEU A 33 1.36 2.90 25.30
N GLY A 34 0.48 3.67 25.96
CA GLY A 34 0.89 4.69 26.94
C GLY A 34 1.68 5.84 26.32
N LEU A 35 1.60 6.03 25.00
CA LEU A 35 2.37 7.03 24.24
C LEU A 35 1.61 8.35 24.07
N GLU A 36 0.53 8.56 24.84
CA GLU A 36 -0.27 9.76 24.79
C GLU A 36 0.55 10.94 25.34
N GLY A 37 0.95 11.87 24.45
CA GLY A 37 1.80 13.01 24.80
C GLY A 37 3.31 12.80 24.57
N ASP A 38 3.71 11.67 23.99
CA ASP A 38 5.12 11.42 23.65
C ASP A 38 5.60 12.35 22.50
N ALA A 39 6.73 13.02 22.73
CA ALA A 39 7.35 13.91 21.75
C ALA A 39 7.87 13.13 20.53
N ASP A 40 8.40 11.93 20.74
CA ASP A 40 8.92 11.08 19.66
C ASP A 40 7.78 10.58 18.77
N LEU A 41 6.64 10.24 19.37
CA LEU A 41 5.45 9.86 18.62
C LEU A 41 4.93 11.02 17.76
N ASN A 42 4.88 12.23 18.32
CA ASN A 42 4.48 13.41 17.57
C ASN A 42 5.44 13.69 16.40
N PHE A 43 6.75 13.52 16.61
CA PHE A 43 7.74 13.63 15.54
C PHE A 43 7.48 12.61 14.42
N LEU A 44 7.22 11.35 14.76
CA LEU A 44 6.90 10.30 13.80
C LEU A 44 5.60 10.57 13.03
N LEU A 45 4.58 11.13 13.69
CA LEU A 45 3.29 11.50 13.08
C LEU A 45 3.40 12.68 12.11
N VAL A 46 4.25 13.67 12.41
CA VAL A 46 4.58 14.74 11.46
C VAL A 46 5.30 14.14 10.24
N GLY A 47 6.24 13.23 10.52
CA GLY A 47 7.10 12.60 9.52
C GLY A 47 8.33 13.46 9.18
N GLY A 48 9.28 12.85 8.49
CA GLY A 48 10.54 13.50 8.18
C GLY A 48 11.31 12.82 7.04
N GLU A 49 12.23 13.58 6.47
CA GLU A 49 13.12 13.09 5.43
C GLU A 49 14.33 12.39 6.06
N LEU A 50 14.51 11.10 5.72
CA LEU A 50 15.55 10.25 6.27
C LEU A 50 16.30 9.51 5.15
N ILE A 51 17.55 9.15 5.42
CA ILE A 51 18.36 8.37 4.49
C ILE A 51 18.18 6.87 4.77
N LYS A 52 17.52 6.16 3.85
CA LYS A 52 17.47 4.70 3.89
C LYS A 52 18.79 4.14 3.37
N ILE A 53 19.56 3.52 4.25
CA ILE A 53 20.83 2.85 3.94
C ILE A 53 20.56 1.35 3.74
N ARG A 54 21.01 0.79 2.60
CA ARG A 54 20.91 -0.65 2.31
C ARG A 54 22.26 -1.29 1.99
N SER A 55 23.21 -0.49 1.51
CA SER A 55 24.62 -0.84 1.34
C SER A 55 25.47 0.43 1.40
N SER A 56 26.80 0.30 1.36
CA SER A 56 27.72 1.44 1.31
C SER A 56 27.42 2.38 0.13
N SER A 57 27.11 1.82 -1.04
CA SER A 57 26.76 2.53 -2.26
C SER A 57 25.27 2.83 -2.42
N TRP A 58 24.38 2.15 -1.69
CA TRP A 58 22.94 2.40 -1.74
C TRP A 58 22.49 3.14 -0.48
N LYS A 59 22.43 4.47 -0.61
CA LYS A 59 21.87 5.39 0.37
C LYS A 59 20.86 6.27 -0.37
N ARG A 60 19.60 6.30 0.07
CA ARG A 60 18.53 7.02 -0.64
C ARG A 60 17.71 7.84 0.33
N ASN A 61 17.49 9.11 -0.01
CA ASN A 61 16.60 9.97 0.76
C ASN A 61 15.15 9.55 0.57
N ARG A 62 14.40 9.44 1.67
CA ARG A 62 13.03 8.95 1.69
C ARG A 62 12.26 9.67 2.79
N PHE A 63 11.07 10.16 2.48
CA PHE A 63 10.16 10.66 3.50
C PHE A 63 9.49 9.49 4.21
N PHE A 64 9.53 9.48 5.54
CA PHE A 64 8.83 8.52 6.38
C PHE A 64 7.81 9.23 7.25
N LYS A 65 6.64 8.62 7.40
CA LYS A 65 5.56 9.16 8.23
C LYS A 65 4.79 8.04 8.88
N LEU A 66 4.57 8.15 10.18
CA LEU A 66 3.64 7.28 10.88
C LEU A 66 2.20 7.73 10.59
N GLN A 67 1.32 6.78 10.27
CA GLN A 67 -0.09 7.07 10.12
C GLN A 67 -0.75 7.28 11.48
N GLU A 68 -1.90 7.96 11.47
CA GLU A 68 -2.69 8.25 12.66
C GLU A 68 -3.08 6.97 13.42
N ASP A 69 -3.17 5.82 12.75
CA ASP A 69 -3.46 4.52 13.37
C ASP A 69 -2.36 4.04 14.35
N CYS A 70 -1.23 4.75 14.44
CA CYS A 70 -0.07 4.41 15.26
C CYS A 70 0.46 2.98 15.02
N LYS A 71 0.23 2.45 13.81
CA LYS A 71 0.61 1.09 13.42
C LYS A 71 1.26 1.04 12.05
N THR A 72 0.76 1.83 11.12
CA THR A 72 1.20 1.80 9.73
C THR A 72 2.23 2.89 9.49
N LEU A 73 3.45 2.50 9.12
CA LEU A 73 4.47 3.45 8.65
C LEU A 73 4.38 3.59 7.13
N TRP A 74 4.11 4.79 6.66
CA TRP A 74 4.15 5.13 5.25
C TRP A 74 5.54 5.65 4.85
N TYR A 75 5.97 5.33 3.63
CA TYR A 75 7.17 5.90 3.05
C TYR A 75 7.01 6.18 1.56
N GLU A 76 7.70 7.20 1.08
CA GLU A 76 7.69 7.53 -0.35
C GLU A 76 8.56 6.54 -1.15
N SER A 77 7.98 5.84 -2.12
CA SER A 77 8.73 4.88 -2.94
C SER A 77 8.97 5.43 -4.35
N HIS A 78 10.23 5.72 -4.68
CA HIS A 78 10.64 6.16 -6.03
C HIS A 78 10.88 4.92 -6.91
N LYS A 79 9.81 4.19 -7.23
CA LYS A 79 9.88 3.13 -8.24
C LYS A 79 9.64 3.78 -9.60
N THR A 80 10.69 3.96 -10.38
CA THR A 80 10.53 4.26 -11.81
C THR A 80 9.94 3.02 -12.47
N PHE A 81 8.63 3.03 -12.72
CA PHE A 81 7.98 2.00 -13.52
C PHE A 81 8.54 2.10 -14.94
N ARG A 82 9.51 1.25 -15.29
CA ARG A 82 10.05 1.18 -16.65
C ARG A 82 8.90 0.69 -17.55
N LYS A 83 8.33 1.58 -18.36
CA LYS A 83 7.24 1.26 -19.31
C LYS A 83 7.68 0.47 -20.55
N ASN A 84 8.87 -0.14 -20.56
CA ASN A 84 9.40 -0.82 -21.75
C ASN A 84 9.89 -2.22 -21.38
N GLN A 85 9.02 -3.21 -21.55
CA GLN A 85 9.36 -4.52 -22.13
C GLN A 85 8.07 -5.14 -22.66
N THR A 86 7.95 -5.11 -23.98
CA THR A 86 6.96 -5.82 -24.79
C THR A 86 7.08 -7.32 -24.54
N CYS A 87 6.28 -7.87 -23.62
CA CYS A 87 5.94 -9.29 -23.67
C CYS A 87 5.00 -9.48 -24.86
N LYS A 88 5.54 -9.92 -26.00
CA LYS A 88 4.75 -10.45 -27.11
C LYS A 88 4.16 -11.79 -26.66
N CYS A 89 3.02 -11.76 -26.00
CA CYS A 89 2.17 -12.95 -25.92
C CYS A 89 1.60 -13.12 -27.33
N GLN A 90 2.09 -14.16 -28.02
CA GLN A 90 1.53 -14.60 -29.29
C GLN A 90 0.03 -14.84 -29.10
N LYS A 91 -0.76 -14.19 -29.95
CA LYS A 91 -2.17 -14.52 -30.10
C LYS A 91 -2.22 -15.81 -30.89
N ASP A 92 -2.44 -16.93 -30.22
CA ASP A 92 -2.91 -18.14 -30.88
C ASP A 92 -4.42 -18.18 -30.74
N GLU A 93 -5.07 -17.61 -31.74
CA GLU A 93 -6.50 -17.69 -32.01
C GLU A 93 -6.71 -18.84 -32.99
N LYS A 94 -7.17 -19.99 -32.49
CA LYS A 94 -7.83 -21.10 -33.21
C LYS A 94 -8.49 -21.98 -32.14
N HIS A 95 -9.70 -22.51 -32.25
CA HIS A 95 -10.82 -22.34 -33.14
C HIS A 95 -12.00 -22.97 -32.38
N ASP A 96 -13.19 -22.40 -32.48
CA ASP A 96 -14.43 -23.00 -32.00
C ASP A 96 -14.61 -24.43 -32.51
N GLU A 97 -14.90 -25.37 -31.61
CA GLU A 97 -15.81 -26.48 -31.88
C GLU A 97 -16.70 -26.73 -30.65
N ALA A 98 -17.94 -26.27 -30.77
CA ALA A 98 -19.04 -26.77 -29.98
C ALA A 98 -19.31 -28.22 -30.38
N GLN A 99 -19.49 -29.10 -29.39
CA GLN A 99 -20.51 -30.15 -29.45
C GLN A 99 -20.81 -30.68 -28.05
N ALA A 100 -22.02 -30.37 -27.62
CA ALA A 100 -22.72 -31.05 -26.55
C ALA A 100 -23.24 -32.39 -27.07
N LEU A 101 -22.99 -33.47 -26.33
CA LEU A 101 -23.73 -34.74 -26.26
C LEU A 101 -23.28 -35.33 -24.90
N PHE A 102 -24.08 -35.50 -23.85
CA PHE A 102 -25.37 -36.21 -23.75
C PHE A 102 -25.40 -37.47 -24.62
N PHE A 103 -24.54 -38.45 -24.28
CA PHE A 103 -24.90 -39.63 -23.49
C PHE A 103 -23.63 -40.24 -22.87
#